data_AF-A0A0W0V9R5-F1
#
_entry.id   AF-A0A0W0V9R5-F1
#
_cell.length_a   1.000
_cell.length_b   1.000
_cell.length_c   1.000
_cell.angle_alpha   90.00
_cell.angle_beta   90.00
_cell.angle_gamma   90.00
#
_symmetry.space_group_name_H-M   'P 1'
#
loop_
_entity.id
_entity.type
_entity.pdbx_description
1 polymer ?
#
loop_
_entity_poly.entity_id
_entity_poly.type
_entity_poly.pdbx_seq_one_letter_code
_entity_poly.pdbx_strand_id
1 'polypeptide(L)'
;MEVLEEAYRLTKLNKGAPGLDGVTFVKIETEGVQTYLHTLQEELQTHSYKPGKTRKVKIPKAGGKSFRELSILSICDRVVQGAVKLILEPIFEADFKAGSYGYRPKRATSDAIKRVSESIVQKKTKVIDLDIAKFFDTVRKDILLKR
;
A
#
# COMPACT_ATOMS: atom_id res chain seq x y z
N MET A 1 11.15 -18.05 1.36
CA MET A 1 9.70 -18.21 1.27
C MET A 1 8.92 -17.41 2.32
N GLU A 2 9.36 -17.39 3.58
CA GLU A 2 8.68 -16.73 4.70
C GLU A 2 8.02 -15.36 4.40
N VAL A 3 8.74 -14.45 3.72
CA VAL A 3 8.20 -13.11 3.38
C VAL A 3 6.97 -13.17 2.46
N LEU A 4 6.97 -14.05 1.45
CA LEU A 4 5.84 -14.20 0.53
C LEU A 4 4.64 -14.85 1.22
N GLU A 5 4.88 -15.80 2.12
CA GLU A 5 3.83 -16.43 2.93
C GLU A 5 3.16 -15.41 3.86
N GLU A 6 3.97 -14.62 4.55
CA GLU A 6 3.46 -13.56 5.43
C GLU A 6 2.71 -12.48 4.63
N ALA A 7 3.24 -12.07 3.48
CA ALA A 7 2.56 -11.15 2.58
C ALA A 7 1.21 -11.71 2.09
N TYR A 8 1.13 -13.00 1.76
CA TYR A 8 -0.13 -13.67 1.42
C TYR A 8 -1.11 -13.65 2.59
N ARG A 9 -0.66 -14.03 3.79
CA ARG A 9 -1.47 -14.03 5.01
C ARG A 9 -2.06 -12.66 5.30
N LEU A 10 -1.25 -11.61 5.24
CA LEU A 10 -1.69 -10.22 5.44
C LEU A 10 -2.64 -9.75 4.34
N THR A 11 -2.38 -10.11 3.09
CA THR A 11 -3.25 -9.78 1.95
C THR A 11 -4.61 -10.44 2.09
N LYS A 12 -4.67 -11.69 2.57
CA LYS A 12 -5.91 -12.41 2.87
C LYS A 12 -6.68 -11.77 4.02
N LEU A 13 -6.00 -11.36 5.09
CA LEU A 13 -6.61 -10.69 6.25
C LEU A 13 -7.36 -9.41 5.85
N ASN A 14 -6.83 -8.69 4.86
CA ASN A 14 -7.45 -7.47 4.31
C ASN A 14 -8.72 -7.72 3.48
N LYS A 15 -9.09 -8.99 3.21
CA LYS A 15 -10.31 -9.41 2.50
C LYS A 15 -10.54 -8.68 1.17
N GLY A 16 -9.45 -8.37 0.46
CA GLY A 16 -9.50 -7.61 -0.78
C GLY A 16 -10.23 -8.36 -1.90
N ALA A 17 -11.06 -7.65 -2.66
CA ALA A 17 -11.75 -8.20 -3.82
C ALA A 17 -10.76 -8.68 -4.91
N PRO A 18 -11.15 -9.62 -5.80
CA PRO A 18 -10.29 -10.10 -6.88
C PRO A 18 -9.88 -8.96 -7.83
N GLY A 19 -8.77 -9.16 -8.53
CA GLY A 19 -8.30 -8.27 -9.58
C GLY A 19 -9.11 -8.42 -10.87
N LEU A 20 -8.53 -7.99 -11.99
CA LEU A 20 -9.13 -8.17 -13.32
C LEU A 20 -9.07 -9.63 -13.79
N ASP A 21 -8.11 -10.40 -13.29
CA ASP A 21 -7.89 -11.82 -13.55
C ASP A 21 -8.95 -12.74 -12.90
N GLY A 22 -9.77 -12.21 -12.00
CA GLY A 22 -10.84 -12.96 -11.33
C GLY A 22 -10.37 -14.00 -10.31
N VAL A 23 -9.06 -14.10 -10.06
CA VAL A 23 -8.50 -15.06 -9.10
C VAL A 23 -8.91 -14.67 -7.67
N THR A 24 -9.47 -15.64 -6.94
CA THR A 24 -9.94 -15.48 -5.55
C THR A 24 -9.05 -16.26 -4.59
N PHE A 25 -9.07 -15.88 -3.31
CA PHE A 25 -8.37 -16.64 -2.26
C PHE A 25 -8.89 -18.08 -2.15
N VAL A 26 -10.19 -18.29 -2.35
CA VAL A 26 -10.81 -19.62 -2.33
C VAL A 26 -10.20 -20.50 -3.42
N LYS A 27 -10.04 -19.96 -4.64
CA LYS A 27 -9.40 -20.68 -5.75
C LYS A 27 -7.95 -21.06 -5.42
N ILE A 28 -7.16 -20.09 -4.95
CA ILE A 28 -5.75 -20.32 -4.56
C ILE A 28 -5.65 -21.39 -3.46
N GLU A 29 -6.56 -21.37 -2.50
CA GLU A 29 -6.59 -22.34 -1.40
C GLU A 29 -7.00 -23.74 -1.84
N THR A 30 -7.87 -23.83 -2.84
CA THR A 30 -8.30 -25.10 -3.43
C THR A 30 -7.19 -25.73 -4.27
N GLU A 31 -6.46 -24.91 -5.03
CA GLU A 31 -5.35 -25.35 -5.89
C GLU A 31 -4.04 -25.57 -5.12
N GLY A 32 -3.93 -25.01 -3.92
CA GLY A 32 -2.78 -25.15 -3.03
C GLY A 32 -1.96 -23.86 -2.93
N VAL A 33 -2.01 -23.23 -1.76
CA VAL A 33 -1.29 -21.97 -1.48
C VAL A 33 0.21 -22.11 -1.67
N GLN A 34 0.79 -23.24 -1.26
CA GLN A 34 2.24 -23.46 -1.35
C GLN A 34 2.72 -23.56 -2.78
N THR A 35 2.01 -24.31 -3.63
CA THR A 35 2.29 -24.39 -5.06
C THR A 35 2.20 -23.02 -5.71
N TYR A 36 1.14 -22.27 -5.41
CA TYR A 36 0.95 -20.90 -5.91
C TYR A 36 2.10 -19.97 -5.54
N LEU A 37 2.53 -19.97 -4.28
CA LEU A 37 3.62 -19.12 -3.81
C LEU A 37 4.98 -19.55 -4.35
N HIS A 38 5.20 -20.85 -4.58
CA HIS A 38 6.42 -21.36 -5.21
C HIS A 38 6.53 -20.87 -6.65
N THR A 39 5.46 -21.01 -7.45
CA THR A 39 5.44 -20.49 -8.82
C THR A 39 5.70 -18.99 -8.86
N LEU A 40 5.07 -18.23 -7.97
CA LEU A 40 5.32 -16.78 -7.88
C LEU A 40 6.78 -16.47 -7.49
N GLN A 41 7.37 -17.25 -6.59
CA GLN A 41 8.78 -17.10 -6.22
C GLN A 41 9.69 -17.34 -7.43
N GLU A 42 9.47 -18.41 -8.19
CA GLU A 42 10.23 -18.71 -9.40
C GLU A 42 10.11 -17.59 -10.43
N GLU A 43 8.90 -17.04 -10.64
CA GLU A 43 8.67 -15.93 -11.56
C GLU A 43 9.45 -14.66 -11.15
N LEU A 44 9.50 -14.36 -9.85
CA LEU A 44 10.24 -13.22 -9.32
C LEU A 44 11.76 -13.41 -9.46
N GLN A 45 12.27 -14.60 -9.16
CA GLN A 45 13.69 -14.94 -9.24
C GLN A 45 14.21 -14.96 -10.68
N THR A 46 13.39 -15.44 -11.61
CA THR A 46 13.71 -15.47 -13.06
C THR A 46 13.42 -14.15 -13.76
N HIS A 47 12.97 -13.12 -13.04
CA HIS A 47 12.56 -11.82 -13.59
C HIS A 47 11.48 -11.91 -14.69
N SER A 48 10.68 -12.98 -14.68
CA SER A 48 9.58 -13.19 -15.62
C SER A 48 8.24 -12.62 -15.14
N TYR A 49 8.12 -12.35 -13.83
CA TYR A 49 6.96 -11.67 -13.24
C TYR A 49 6.69 -10.32 -13.91
N LYS A 50 5.44 -10.11 -14.34
CA LYS A 50 4.95 -8.84 -14.89
C LYS A 50 3.69 -8.40 -14.15
N PRO A 51 3.67 -7.19 -13.55
CA PRO A 51 2.48 -6.69 -12.88
C PRO A 51 1.25 -6.66 -13.79
N GLY A 52 0.12 -7.13 -13.27
CA GLY A 52 -1.15 -7.16 -13.98
C GLY A 52 -1.80 -5.77 -14.13
N LYS A 53 -2.80 -5.68 -15.02
CA LYS A 53 -3.65 -4.48 -15.11
C LYS A 53 -4.58 -4.40 -13.89
N THR A 54 -4.71 -3.20 -13.32
CA THR A 54 -5.64 -2.95 -12.21
C THR A 54 -7.09 -2.93 -12.69
N ARG A 55 -8.01 -3.49 -11.91
CA ARG A 55 -9.46 -3.33 -12.08
C ARG A 55 -9.91 -1.99 -11.50
N LYS A 56 -10.62 -1.18 -12.28
CA LYS A 56 -11.13 0.14 -11.83
C LYS A 56 -12.55 0.01 -11.30
N VAL A 57 -12.80 0.56 -10.11
CA VAL A 57 -14.13 0.59 -9.49
C VAL A 57 -14.46 2.00 -9.03
N LYS A 58 -15.65 2.51 -9.41
CA LYS A 58 -16.14 3.81 -8.94
C LYS A 58 -16.94 3.60 -7.65
N ILE A 59 -16.52 4.26 -6.58
CA ILE A 59 -17.28 4.32 -5.32
C ILE A 59 -17.76 5.75 -5.09
N PRO A 60 -18.99 5.97 -4.61
CA PRO A 60 -19.46 7.31 -4.28
C PRO A 60 -18.66 7.90 -3.12
N LYS A 61 -18.33 9.20 -3.18
CA LYS A 61 -17.82 9.93 -2.02
C LYS A 61 -18.94 10.16 -1.01
N ALA A 62 -18.57 10.38 0.25
CA ALA A 62 -19.50 10.87 1.26
C ALA A 62 -20.22 12.13 0.74
N GLY A 63 -21.55 12.10 0.69
CA GLY A 63 -22.38 13.19 0.16
C GLY A 63 -22.77 13.09 -1.33
N GLY A 64 -22.42 12.02 -2.05
CA GLY A 64 -23.03 11.64 -3.34
C GLY A 64 -22.70 12.50 -4.58
N LYS A 65 -22.12 13.68 -4.42
CA LYS A 65 -21.86 14.62 -5.53
C LYS A 65 -20.69 14.22 -6.45
N SER A 66 -19.86 13.26 -6.06
CA SER A 66 -18.72 12.79 -6.88
C SER A 66 -18.34 11.35 -6.57
N PHE A 67 -17.59 10.73 -7.47
CA PHE A 67 -17.05 9.39 -7.32
C PHE A 67 -15.55 9.42 -7.02
N ARG A 68 -15.07 8.44 -6.25
CA ARG A 68 -13.65 8.07 -6.13
C ARG A 68 -13.42 6.81 -6.95
N GLU A 69 -12.43 6.86 -7.82
CA GLU A 69 -11.98 5.68 -8.56
C GLU A 69 -10.96 4.92 -7.70
N LEU A 70 -11.24 3.64 -7.45
CA LEU A 70 -10.32 2.70 -6.81
C LEU A 70 -9.67 1.82 -7.87
N SER A 71 -8.38 1.57 -7.71
CA SER A 71 -7.62 0.62 -8.54
C SER A 71 -7.36 -0.63 -7.71
N ILE A 72 -8.00 -1.73 -8.08
CA ILE A 72 -7.89 -3.02 -7.41
C ILE A 72 -6.88 -3.88 -8.19
N LEU A 73 -5.76 -4.17 -7.54
CA LEU A 73 -4.71 -5.06 -8.04
C LEU A 73 -5.14 -6.54 -7.98
N SER A 74 -4.47 -7.41 -8.74
CA SER A 74 -4.63 -8.87 -8.57
C SER A 74 -4.18 -9.31 -7.18
N ILE A 75 -4.57 -10.53 -6.74
CA ILE A 75 -4.03 -11.08 -5.50
C ILE A 75 -2.51 -11.23 -5.61
N CYS A 76 -2.01 -11.72 -6.74
CA CYS A 76 -0.59 -11.84 -7.03
C CYS A 76 0.16 -10.53 -6.80
N ASP A 77 -0.26 -9.46 -7.47
CA ASP A 77 0.40 -8.15 -7.37
C ASP A 77 0.36 -7.58 -5.94
N ARG A 78 -0.72 -7.83 -5.19
CA ARG A 78 -0.81 -7.41 -3.78
C ARG A 78 0.13 -8.19 -2.88
N VAL A 79 0.32 -9.49 -3.13
CA VAL A 79 1.29 -10.32 -2.40
C VAL A 79 2.70 -9.82 -2.70
N VAL A 80 3.04 -9.57 -3.96
CA VAL A 80 4.35 -9.02 -4.35
C VAL A 80 4.60 -7.66 -3.70
N GLN A 81 3.64 -6.72 -3.79
CA GLN A 81 3.76 -5.42 -3.15
C GLN A 81 3.84 -5.52 -1.62
N GLY A 82 3.09 -6.45 -1.01
CA GLY A 82 3.15 -6.75 0.42
C GLY A 82 4.52 -7.27 0.85
N ALA A 83 5.11 -8.17 0.07
CA ALA A 83 6.45 -8.69 0.33
C ALA A 83 7.52 -7.59 0.24
N VAL A 84 7.46 -6.76 -0.80
CA VAL A 84 8.34 -5.58 -0.93
C VAL A 84 8.15 -4.64 0.26
N LYS A 85 6.91 -4.40 0.67
CA LYS A 85 6.59 -3.56 1.83
C LYS A 85 7.20 -4.12 3.12
N LEU A 86 7.07 -5.42 3.39
CA LEU A 86 7.60 -6.06 4.60
C LEU A 86 9.12 -5.88 4.73
N ILE A 87 9.84 -5.83 3.61
CA ILE A 87 11.29 -5.64 3.58
C ILE A 87 11.66 -4.15 3.70
N LEU A 88 10.99 -3.29 2.94
CA LEU A 88 11.36 -1.87 2.85
C LEU A 88 10.84 -1.03 4.02
N GLU A 89 9.69 -1.36 4.60
CA GLU A 89 9.07 -0.57 5.68
C GLU A 89 10.00 -0.42 6.90
N PRO A 90 10.65 -1.48 7.44
CA PRO A 90 11.60 -1.33 8.56
C PRO A 90 12.80 -0.43 8.24
N ILE A 91 13.30 -0.47 7.00
CA ILE A 91 14.45 0.33 6.56
C ILE A 91 14.05 1.80 6.57
N PHE A 92 12.94 2.15 5.92
CA PHE A 92 12.48 3.54 5.87
C PHE A 92 11.96 4.06 7.22
N GLU A 93 11.38 3.20 8.06
CA GLU A 93 10.93 3.57 9.41
C GLU A 93 12.08 4.09 10.29
N ALA A 94 13.29 3.55 10.12
CA ALA A 94 14.48 4.02 10.85
C ALA A 94 14.84 5.48 10.51
N ASP A 95 14.59 5.90 9.27
CA ASP A 95 14.98 7.22 8.76
C ASP A 95 13.85 8.25 8.80
N PHE A 96 12.59 7.82 8.87
CA PHE A 96 11.46 8.72 8.82
C PHE A 96 11.43 9.71 9.97
N LYS A 97 11.21 10.99 9.63
CA LYS A 97 11.15 12.08 10.61
C LYS A 97 10.00 11.91 11.60
N ALA A 98 10.20 12.42 12.82
CA ALA A 98 9.23 12.33 13.91
C ALA A 98 7.88 13.02 13.59
N GLY A 99 7.89 14.02 12.70
CA GLY A 99 6.69 14.73 12.23
C GLY A 99 5.93 14.05 11.09
N SER A 100 6.34 12.85 10.65
CA SER A 100 5.63 12.07 9.63
C SER A 100 4.74 11.02 10.30
N TYR A 101 3.45 10.97 9.93
CA TYR A 101 2.43 10.15 10.59
C TYR A 101 1.63 9.25 9.64
N GLY A 102 1.40 9.69 8.39
CA GLY A 102 0.53 8.97 7.46
C GLY A 102 1.13 7.64 7.01
N TYR A 103 0.30 6.60 6.97
CA TYR A 103 0.65 5.26 6.45
C TYR A 103 1.82 4.56 7.15
N ARG A 104 2.15 4.95 8.39
CA ARG A 104 3.26 4.37 9.15
C ARG A 104 2.78 3.41 10.24
N PRO A 105 3.49 2.30 10.50
CA PRO A 105 3.18 1.41 11.60
C PRO A 105 3.24 2.16 12.94
N LYS A 106 2.31 1.85 13.84
CA LYS A 106 2.23 2.41 15.21
C LYS A 106 2.11 3.94 15.27
N ARG A 107 1.70 4.59 14.18
CA ARG A 107 1.36 6.02 14.14
C ARG A 107 -0.07 6.22 13.68
N ALA A 108 -0.78 7.13 14.32
CA ALA A 108 -2.16 7.43 14.04
C ALA A 108 -2.37 8.93 13.78
N THR A 109 -3.49 9.27 13.16
CA THR A 109 -3.90 10.67 12.95
C THR A 109 -3.99 11.45 14.27
N SER A 110 -4.35 10.77 15.36
CA SER A 110 -4.37 11.35 16.72
C SER A 110 -3.01 11.87 17.17
N ASP A 111 -1.91 11.22 16.78
CA ASP A 111 -0.56 11.66 17.14
C ASP A 111 -0.19 12.97 16.44
N ALA A 112 -0.62 13.13 15.19
CA ALA A 112 -0.46 14.37 14.44
C ALA A 112 -1.28 15.51 15.08
N ILE A 113 -2.54 15.23 15.44
CA ILE A 113 -3.42 16.19 16.14
C ILE A 113 -2.79 16.62 17.46
N LYS A 114 -2.28 15.68 18.26
CA LYS A 114 -1.62 15.96 19.53
C LYS A 114 -0.44 16.92 19.36
N ARG A 115 0.43 16.67 18.36
CA ARG A 115 1.58 17.55 18.06
C ARG A 115 1.15 18.97 17.68
N VAL A 116 0.06 19.10 16.92
CA VAL A 116 -0.51 20.41 16.57
C VAL A 116 -1.04 21.12 17.81
N SER A 117 -1.80 20.43 18.66
CA SER A 117 -2.31 20.97 19.93
C SER A 117 -1.18 21.47 20.84
N GLU A 118 -0.11 20.69 21.00
CA GLU A 118 1.08 21.09 21.77
C GLU A 118 1.75 22.34 21.18
N SER A 119 1.79 22.45 19.85
CA SER A 119 2.37 23.62 19.17
C SER A 119 1.55 24.90 19.40
N ILE A 120 0.22 24.78 19.45
CA ILE A 120 -0.68 25.90 19.75
C ILE A 120 -0.45 26.41 21.18
N VAL A 121 -0.30 25.51 22.16
CA VAL A 121 0.05 25.87 23.56
C VAL A 121 1.39 26.63 23.62
N GLN A 122 2.33 26.29 22.76
CA GLN A 122 3.60 27.00 22.59
C GLN A 122 3.48 28.31 21.78
N LYS A 123 2.28 28.84 21.59
CA LYS A 123 1.99 30.09 20.84
C LYS A 123 2.32 30.03 19.34
N LYS A 124 2.47 28.84 18.75
CA LYS A 124 2.58 28.67 17.29
C LYS A 124 1.16 28.62 16.69
N THR A 125 0.59 29.77 16.40
CA THR A 125 -0.83 29.92 16.01
C THR A 125 -1.05 30.16 14.52
N LYS A 126 0.02 30.35 13.74
CA LYS A 126 -0.06 30.49 12.28
C LYS A 126 0.19 29.14 11.61
N VAL A 127 -0.70 28.76 10.70
CA VAL A 127 -0.61 27.50 9.93
C VAL A 127 -0.29 27.83 8.48
N ILE A 128 0.68 27.12 7.92
CA ILE A 128 0.93 27.10 6.48
C ILE A 128 0.37 25.78 5.97
N ASP A 129 -0.75 25.85 5.27
CA ASP A 129 -1.44 24.69 4.72
C ASP A 129 -0.92 24.39 3.31
N LEU A 130 -0.38 23.20 3.11
CA LEU A 130 0.24 22.76 1.85
C LEU A 130 -0.29 21.38 1.50
N ASP A 131 -0.76 21.22 0.26
CA ASP A 131 -1.20 19.94 -0.28
C ASP A 131 -0.57 19.68 -1.65
N ILE A 132 -0.29 18.41 -1.94
CA ILE A 132 0.26 17.98 -3.23
C ILE A 132 -0.86 17.39 -4.08
N ALA A 133 -1.19 18.09 -5.16
CA ALA A 133 -2.18 17.62 -6.11
C ALA A 133 -1.73 16.32 -6.79
N LYS A 134 -2.58 15.28 -6.68
CA LYS A 134 -2.47 14.01 -7.42
C LYS A 134 -1.08 13.36 -7.33
N PHE A 135 -0.52 13.25 -6.11
CA PHE A 135 0.85 12.77 -5.86
C PHE A 135 1.30 11.58 -6.74
N PHE A 136 0.51 10.50 -6.81
CA PHE A 136 0.89 9.30 -7.58
C PHE A 136 0.85 9.49 -9.11
N ASP A 137 0.07 10.46 -9.60
CA ASP A 137 0.03 10.81 -11.03
C ASP A 137 1.18 11.76 -11.41
N THR A 138 1.69 12.54 -10.45
CA THR A 138 2.65 13.63 -10.69
C THR A 138 4.07 13.34 -10.21
N VAL A 139 4.28 12.27 -9.42
CA VAL A 139 5.61 11.90 -8.91
C VAL A 139 6.56 11.53 -10.05
N ARG A 140 7.74 12.18 -10.07
CA ARG A 140 8.81 11.90 -11.03
C ARG A 140 9.51 10.59 -10.69
N LYS A 141 9.25 9.55 -11.49
CA LYS A 141 9.75 8.19 -11.28
C LYS A 141 11.28 8.07 -11.39
N ASP A 142 11.88 8.86 -12.26
CA ASP A 142 13.33 8.98 -12.43
C ASP A 142 14.03 9.44 -11.14
N ILE A 143 13.40 10.32 -10.37
CA ILE A 143 13.90 10.77 -9.07
C ILE A 143 13.61 9.74 -7.99
N LEU A 144 12.39 9.20 -7.96
CA LEU A 144 11.97 8.23 -6.95
C LEU A 144 12.85 6.97 -6.94
N LEU A 145 13.33 6.55 -8.11
CA LEU A 145 14.14 5.34 -8.30
C LEU A 145 15.64 5.62 -8.42
N LYS A 146 16.05 6.88 -8.20
CA LYS A 146 17.46 7.26 -8.26
C LYS A 146 18.21 6.65 -7.08
N ARG A 147 19.31 5.96 -7.38
CA ARG A 147 20.29 5.47 -6.40
C ARG A 147 21.17 6.60 -5.89
#